data_AF-A0A6J8DWG9-F1
#
_entry.id   AF-A0A6J8DWG9-F1
#
_cell.length_a   1.000
_cell.length_b   1.000
_cell.length_c   1.000
_cell.angle_alpha   90.00
_cell.angle_beta   90.00
_cell.angle_gamma   90.00
#
_symmetry.space_group_name_H-M   'P 1'
#
loop_
_entity.id
_entity.type
_entity.pdbx_description
1 polymer ?
#
loop_
_entity_poly.entity_id
_entity_poly.type
_entity_poly.pdbx_seq_one_letter_code
_entity_poly.pdbx_strand_id
1 'polypeptide(L)'
;MATAKPYRAVSLSDLPNNFQLGYLNCEISLKCKQTGFKYFSEGYLHNVKMLKHVAEQTVNISTKCHRSQRKNEIPHSVEIDINGGQIDLSNCSCTAGLSGCCSHIVGLIQGLVQWQMMGLSEPPAELCCTSLPQQWGKPRGKKIKAVPAPSMIIVKPKMDRKRKPLKKSLIDNRKIQVKESDISYLNSLKGYPISYLAHNTAGSQDTSYGPFPLGSALSTQVS
;
A
#
# COMPACT_ATOMS: atom_id res chain seq x y z
N MET A 1 39.69 13.35 20.49
CA MET A 1 39.61 12.92 19.07
C MET A 1 38.31 12.17 18.88
N ALA A 2 37.34 12.73 18.15
CA ALA A 2 36.12 12.00 17.81
C ALA A 2 36.48 10.89 16.82
N THR A 3 36.30 9.64 17.20
CA THR A 3 36.49 8.50 16.30
C THR A 3 35.48 8.63 15.15
N ALA A 4 35.97 8.72 13.92
CA ALA A 4 35.12 8.77 12.74
C ALA A 4 34.23 7.51 12.73
N LYS A 5 32.91 7.70 12.58
CA LYS A 5 32.00 6.55 12.46
C LYS A 5 32.45 5.71 11.26
N PRO A 6 32.63 4.39 11.43
CA PRO A 6 33.20 3.53 10.38
C PRO A 6 32.28 3.36 9.17
N TYR A 7 31.02 3.83 9.25
CA TYR A 7 30.01 3.72 8.21
C TYR A 7 29.53 5.09 7.72
N ARG A 8 29.37 5.22 6.41
CA ARG A 8 28.71 6.37 5.75
C ARG A 8 27.44 5.92 5.03
N ALA A 9 26.45 6.80 4.94
CA ALA A 9 25.27 6.57 4.10
C ALA A 9 25.65 6.56 2.61
N VAL A 10 24.90 5.79 1.83
CA VAL A 10 25.23 5.45 0.44
C VAL A 10 23.99 5.61 -0.43
N SER A 11 24.20 6.07 -1.66
CA SER A 11 23.16 6.21 -2.69
C SER A 11 23.10 4.98 -3.59
N LEU A 12 22.00 4.81 -4.32
CA LEU A 12 21.87 3.74 -5.33
C LEU A 12 22.90 3.87 -6.47
N SER A 13 23.37 5.09 -6.76
CA SER A 13 24.44 5.34 -7.74
C SER A 13 25.81 4.82 -7.31
N ASP A 14 26.03 4.57 -6.02
CA ASP A 14 27.30 4.01 -5.52
C ASP A 14 27.35 2.48 -5.68
N LEU A 15 26.23 1.84 -6.02
CA LEU A 15 26.19 0.42 -6.32
C LEU A 15 26.65 0.16 -7.77
N PRO A 16 27.28 -0.99 -8.03
CA PRO A 16 27.72 -1.33 -9.39
C PRO A 16 26.55 -1.36 -10.37
N ASN A 17 26.71 -0.73 -11.54
CA ASN A 17 25.66 -0.60 -12.56
C ASN A 17 25.17 -1.93 -13.15
N ASN A 18 25.95 -3.01 -13.00
CA ASN A 18 25.61 -4.35 -13.49
C ASN A 18 25.16 -5.28 -12.37
N PHE A 19 24.69 -4.76 -11.23
CA PHE A 19 24.18 -5.58 -10.14
C PHE A 19 23.05 -6.48 -10.64
N GLN A 20 23.22 -7.80 -10.54
CA GLN A 20 22.26 -8.78 -11.04
C GLN A 20 22.24 -10.01 -10.13
N LEU A 21 21.22 -10.86 -10.29
CA LEU A 21 21.15 -12.13 -9.57
C LEU A 21 22.34 -13.07 -9.83
N GLY A 22 23.10 -12.86 -10.91
CA GLY A 22 24.34 -13.60 -11.17
C GLY A 22 25.47 -13.33 -10.17
N TYR A 23 25.29 -12.36 -9.27
CA TYR A 23 26.22 -12.05 -8.19
C TYR A 23 26.05 -12.99 -6.99
N LEU A 24 24.98 -13.79 -6.96
CA LEU A 24 24.77 -14.79 -5.93
C LEU A 24 25.47 -16.10 -6.30
N ASN A 25 26.19 -16.68 -5.35
CA ASN A 25 26.94 -17.93 -5.51
C ASN A 25 26.07 -19.20 -5.44
N CYS A 26 24.84 -19.13 -5.96
CA CYS A 26 23.87 -20.22 -5.86
C CYS A 26 22.95 -20.30 -7.08
N GLU A 27 22.40 -21.49 -7.31
CA GLU A 27 21.37 -21.67 -8.33
C GLU A 27 19.99 -21.24 -7.82
N ILE A 28 19.40 -20.27 -8.50
CA ILE A 28 18.10 -19.70 -8.13
C ILE A 28 17.02 -20.28 -9.05
N SER A 29 16.12 -21.07 -8.48
CA SER A 29 14.97 -21.62 -9.21
C SER A 29 14.04 -20.51 -9.75
N LEU A 30 13.34 -20.79 -10.86
CA LEU A 30 12.36 -19.86 -11.45
C LEU A 30 11.29 -19.43 -10.44
N LYS A 31 10.82 -20.36 -9.60
CA LYS A 31 9.84 -20.09 -8.56
C LYS A 31 10.38 -19.10 -7.52
N CYS A 32 11.66 -19.21 -7.15
CA CYS A 32 12.31 -18.27 -6.24
C CYS A 32 12.39 -16.87 -6.85
N LYS A 33 12.74 -16.76 -8.15
CA LYS A 33 12.75 -15.48 -8.88
C LYS A 33 11.37 -14.81 -8.94
N GLN A 34 10.31 -15.58 -9.22
CA GLN A 34 8.95 -15.07 -9.27
C GLN A 34 8.44 -14.60 -7.90
N THR A 35 8.74 -15.37 -6.85
CA THR A 35 8.36 -14.99 -5.47
C THR A 35 9.16 -13.79 -4.97
N GLY A 36 10.45 -13.71 -5.28
CA GLY A 36 11.27 -12.52 -5.02
C GLY A 36 10.71 -11.27 -5.69
N PHE A 37 10.35 -11.38 -6.98
CA PHE A 37 9.77 -10.26 -7.72
C PHE A 37 8.45 -9.79 -7.09
N LYS A 38 7.65 -10.72 -6.57
CA LYS A 38 6.42 -10.40 -5.83
C LYS A 38 6.71 -9.60 -4.56
N TYR A 39 7.74 -9.97 -3.79
CA TYR A 39 8.09 -9.23 -2.57
C TYR A 39 8.44 -7.78 -2.85
N PHE A 40 9.16 -7.53 -3.94
CA PHE A 40 9.46 -6.17 -4.39
C PHE A 40 8.22 -5.46 -4.95
N SER A 41 7.57 -6.01 -5.98
CA SER A 41 6.50 -5.34 -6.74
C SER A 41 5.26 -5.02 -5.92
N GLU A 42 4.93 -5.84 -4.93
CA GLU A 42 3.78 -5.61 -4.03
C GLU A 42 4.17 -4.85 -2.75
N GLY A 43 5.41 -4.38 -2.62
CA GLY A 43 5.85 -3.53 -1.50
C GLY A 43 5.95 -4.25 -0.17
N TYR A 44 6.51 -5.47 -0.14
CA TYR A 44 6.79 -6.20 1.11
C TYR A 44 8.16 -5.88 1.71
N LEU A 45 9.06 -5.28 0.92
CA LEU A 45 10.35 -4.78 1.37
C LEU A 45 10.20 -3.42 2.01
N HIS A 46 10.77 -3.28 3.20
CA HIS A 46 10.61 -2.13 4.07
C HIS A 46 11.94 -1.70 4.66
N ASN A 47 12.06 -0.42 5.00
CA ASN A 47 13.20 0.19 5.70
C ASN A 47 14.54 -0.20 5.08
N VAL A 48 14.69 0.01 3.78
CA VAL A 48 15.94 -0.26 3.08
C VAL A 48 17.01 0.73 3.53
N LYS A 49 18.09 0.22 4.10
CA LYS A 49 19.23 0.99 4.57
C LYS A 49 20.47 0.56 3.82
N MET A 50 21.25 1.53 3.37
CA MET A 50 22.50 1.31 2.66
C MET A 50 23.62 2.05 3.39
N LEU A 51 24.62 1.30 3.83
CA LEU A 51 25.76 1.80 4.60
C LEU A 51 27.05 1.29 3.98
N LYS A 52 28.01 2.18 3.75
CA LYS A 52 29.34 1.81 3.25
C LYS A 52 30.33 1.89 4.38
N HIS A 53 31.04 0.79 4.60
CA HIS A 53 32.16 0.74 5.50
C HIS A 53 33.35 1.47 4.85
N VAL A 54 33.90 2.46 5.54
CA VAL A 54 34.93 3.35 4.96
C VAL A 54 36.29 2.65 4.84
N ALA A 55 36.62 1.77 5.80
CA ALA A 55 37.90 1.07 5.82
C ALA A 55 37.99 -0.06 4.79
N GLU A 56 36.94 -0.89 4.68
CA GLU A 56 36.93 -2.06 3.81
C GLU A 56 36.32 -1.78 2.42
N GLN A 57 35.75 -0.57 2.23
CA GLN A 57 35.02 -0.18 1.02
C GLN A 57 33.80 -1.07 0.68
N THR A 58 33.35 -1.89 1.63
CA THR A 58 32.19 -2.78 1.52
C THR A 58 30.88 -2.00 1.70
N VAL A 59 29.85 -2.35 0.94
CA VAL A 59 28.50 -1.77 1.05
C VAL A 59 27.56 -2.80 1.68
N ASN A 60 27.12 -2.54 2.90
CA ASN A 60 26.09 -3.29 3.58
C ASN A 60 24.71 -2.72 3.24
N ILE A 61 23.80 -3.61 2.85
CA ILE A 61 22.40 -3.29 2.58
C ILE A 61 21.54 -4.15 3.51
N SER A 62 20.72 -3.49 4.34
CA SER A 62 19.83 -4.16 5.27
C SER A 62 18.38 -3.71 5.07
N THR A 63 17.45 -4.66 5.11
CA THR A 63 16.02 -4.41 4.92
C THR A 63 15.16 -5.32 5.79
N LYS A 64 13.88 -4.97 5.90
CA LYS A 64 12.85 -5.80 6.53
C LYS A 64 11.88 -6.30 5.47
N CYS A 65 11.64 -7.61 5.42
CA CYS A 65 10.70 -8.21 4.47
C CYS A 65 9.52 -8.87 5.21
N HIS A 66 8.31 -8.39 4.97
CA HIS A 66 7.10 -9.00 5.55
C HIS A 66 6.64 -10.20 4.73
N ARG A 67 6.19 -11.26 5.42
CA ARG A 67 5.62 -12.47 4.78
C ARG A 67 4.26 -12.24 4.12
N SER A 68 3.51 -11.25 4.61
CA SER A 68 2.18 -10.90 4.12
C SER A 68 1.89 -9.41 4.34
N GLN A 69 0.95 -8.85 3.56
CA GLN A 69 0.56 -7.43 3.69
C GLN A 69 -0.25 -7.16 4.95
N ARG A 70 -0.71 -8.21 5.65
CA ARG A 70 -1.38 -8.06 6.95
C ARG A 70 -0.41 -7.51 8.01
N LYS A 71 0.91 -7.71 7.83
CA LYS A 71 1.98 -7.21 8.71
C LYS A 71 1.84 -7.60 10.20
N ASN A 72 1.10 -8.66 10.51
CA ASN A 72 0.91 -9.14 11.89
C ASN A 72 2.11 -9.94 12.42
N GLU A 73 2.92 -10.48 11.53
CA GLU A 73 4.11 -11.26 11.88
C GLU A 73 5.37 -10.40 11.84
N ILE A 74 6.35 -10.79 12.67
CA ILE A 74 7.68 -10.18 12.70
C ILE A 74 8.31 -10.32 11.30
N PRO A 75 8.75 -9.22 10.67
CA PRO A 75 9.37 -9.27 9.36
C PRO A 75 10.73 -9.97 9.41
N HIS A 76 11.11 -10.60 8.31
CA HIS A 76 12.44 -11.14 8.14
C HIS A 76 13.47 -10.02 8.00
N SER A 77 14.58 -10.14 8.72
CA SER A 77 15.76 -9.30 8.49
C SER A 77 16.50 -9.89 7.30
N VAL A 78 16.74 -9.07 6.28
CA VAL A 78 17.48 -9.44 5.07
C VAL A 78 18.68 -8.51 4.97
N GLU A 79 19.87 -9.08 4.85
CA GLU A 79 21.15 -8.37 4.84
C GLU A 79 22.02 -8.90 3.69
N ILE A 80 22.67 -7.98 2.98
CA ILE A 80 23.58 -8.30 1.86
C ILE A 80 24.80 -7.39 1.98
N ASP A 81 26.00 -7.96 1.85
CA ASP A 81 27.26 -7.24 1.76
C ASP A 81 27.81 -7.33 0.34
N ILE A 82 28.14 -6.17 -0.23
CA ILE A 82 28.67 -6.03 -1.58
C ILE A 82 30.09 -5.52 -1.49
N ASN A 83 31.01 -6.24 -2.13
CA ASN A 83 32.42 -5.90 -2.20
C ASN A 83 32.88 -5.97 -3.66
N GLY A 84 33.46 -4.89 -4.19
CA GLY A 84 34.11 -4.90 -5.51
C GLY A 84 33.27 -5.38 -6.71
N GLY A 85 31.94 -5.39 -6.61
CA GLY A 85 31.08 -5.95 -7.65
C GLY A 85 30.81 -7.45 -7.54
N GLN A 86 30.86 -8.02 -6.33
CA GLN A 86 30.28 -9.32 -5.99
C GLN A 86 29.54 -9.22 -4.65
N ILE A 87 28.63 -10.17 -4.40
CA ILE A 87 27.97 -10.30 -3.10
C ILE A 87 28.83 -11.24 -2.25
N ASP A 88 29.52 -10.69 -1.25
CA ASP A 88 30.36 -11.47 -0.32
C ASP A 88 29.50 -12.26 0.66
N LEU A 89 28.46 -11.62 1.19
CA LEU A 89 27.58 -12.21 2.18
C LEU A 89 26.12 -11.88 1.89
N SER A 90 25.26 -12.88 2.05
CA SER A 90 23.82 -12.72 1.97
C SER A 90 23.17 -13.54 3.07
N ASN A 91 22.37 -12.89 3.91
CA ASN A 91 21.76 -13.51 5.07
C ASN A 91 20.29 -13.09 5.17
N CYS A 92 19.45 -14.02 5.58
CA CYS A 92 18.05 -13.74 5.85
C CYS A 92 17.59 -14.55 7.06
N SER A 93 16.81 -13.96 7.96
CA SER A 93 16.29 -14.65 9.15
C SER A 93 15.19 -15.69 8.87
N CYS A 94 14.98 -16.08 7.60
CA CYS A 94 14.03 -17.12 7.23
C CYS A 94 14.73 -18.48 7.21
N THR A 95 13.96 -19.57 7.28
CA THR A 95 14.51 -20.94 7.28
C THR A 95 15.38 -21.24 6.06
N ALA A 96 14.98 -20.75 4.89
CA ALA A 96 15.75 -20.87 3.65
C ALA A 96 16.89 -19.83 3.52
N GLY A 97 17.06 -18.94 4.51
CA GLY A 97 18.02 -17.84 4.44
C GLY A 97 19.46 -18.26 4.73
N LEU A 98 19.64 -19.42 5.38
CA LEU A 98 20.95 -20.03 5.62
C LEU A 98 21.71 -20.37 4.33
N SER A 99 21.01 -20.60 3.21
CA SER A 99 21.64 -20.85 1.92
C SER A 99 22.03 -19.57 1.16
N GLY A 100 21.76 -18.38 1.72
CA GLY A 100 22.04 -17.09 1.07
C GLY A 100 21.12 -16.74 -0.11
N CYS A 101 20.16 -17.61 -0.45
CA CYS A 101 19.44 -17.51 -1.73
C CYS A 101 17.92 -17.69 -1.63
N CYS A 102 17.37 -17.30 -0.49
CA CYS A 102 15.92 -17.30 -0.30
C CYS A 102 15.25 -16.25 -1.21
N SER A 103 13.95 -16.42 -1.42
CA SER A 103 13.15 -15.49 -2.23
C SER A 103 13.15 -14.06 -1.67
N HIS A 104 13.38 -13.86 -0.38
CA HIS A 104 13.51 -12.51 0.21
C HIS A 104 14.78 -11.80 -0.25
N ILE A 105 15.93 -12.49 -0.28
CA ILE A 105 17.22 -11.94 -0.77
C ILE A 105 17.10 -11.63 -2.27
N VAL A 106 16.51 -12.56 -3.03
CA VAL A 106 16.24 -12.36 -4.46
C VAL A 106 15.35 -11.14 -4.70
N GLY A 107 14.30 -10.95 -3.88
CA GLY A 107 13.44 -9.78 -3.96
C GLY A 107 14.17 -8.48 -3.66
N LEU A 108 15.06 -8.47 -2.66
CA LEU A 108 15.90 -7.31 -2.36
C LEU A 108 16.79 -6.93 -3.54
N ILE A 109 17.51 -7.91 -4.12
CA ILE A 109 18.38 -7.67 -5.27
C ILE A 109 17.59 -7.13 -6.44
N GLN A 110 16.47 -7.78 -6.81
CA GLN A 110 15.63 -7.33 -7.91
C GLN A 110 15.08 -5.91 -7.69
N GLY A 111 14.74 -5.55 -6.43
CA GLY A 111 14.30 -4.21 -6.09
C GLY A 111 15.39 -3.16 -6.30
N LEU A 112 16.62 -3.42 -5.83
CA LEU A 112 17.76 -2.53 -6.02
C LEU A 112 18.04 -2.29 -7.51
N VAL A 113 18.07 -3.37 -8.30
CA VAL A 113 18.27 -3.29 -9.75
C VAL A 113 17.16 -2.46 -10.41
N GLN A 114 15.90 -2.72 -10.05
CA GLN A 114 14.79 -1.97 -10.63
C GLN A 114 14.87 -0.48 -10.26
N TRP A 115 15.24 -0.13 -9.03
CA TRP A 115 15.40 1.27 -8.61
C TRP A 115 16.54 1.96 -9.36
N GLN A 116 17.67 1.27 -9.56
CA GLN A 116 18.76 1.77 -10.40
C GLN A 116 18.32 1.97 -11.85
N MET A 117 17.60 1.02 -12.44
CA MET A 117 17.06 1.13 -13.80
C MET A 117 16.06 2.28 -13.95
N MET A 118 15.34 2.63 -12.89
CA MET A 118 14.44 3.79 -12.85
C MET A 118 15.18 5.12 -12.62
N GLY A 119 16.50 5.10 -12.43
CA GLY A 119 17.31 6.30 -12.20
C GLY A 119 17.08 6.95 -10.83
N LEU A 120 16.63 6.18 -9.83
CA LEU A 120 16.43 6.70 -8.48
C LEU A 120 17.79 6.85 -7.78
N SER A 121 17.98 7.97 -7.08
CA SER A 121 19.18 8.22 -6.26
C SER A 121 19.15 7.43 -4.96
N GLU A 122 17.97 7.21 -4.40
CA GLU A 122 17.74 6.56 -3.11
C GLU A 122 16.57 5.57 -3.20
N PRO A 123 16.55 4.50 -2.38
CA PRO A 123 15.38 3.64 -2.26
C PRO A 123 14.15 4.47 -1.87
N PRO A 124 12.94 4.15 -2.39
CA PRO A 124 11.74 4.90 -2.06
C PRO A 124 11.50 4.97 -0.55
N ALA A 125 11.41 6.18 -0.02
CA ALA A 125 11.11 6.40 1.38
C ALA A 125 9.70 5.88 1.71
N GLU A 126 9.56 5.18 2.83
CA GLU A 126 8.25 4.87 3.39
C GLU A 126 7.63 6.13 3.96
N LEU A 127 6.79 6.79 3.16
CA LEU A 127 5.98 7.89 3.64
C LEU A 127 4.94 7.36 4.63
N CYS A 128 4.84 7.99 5.80
CA CYS A 128 3.76 7.68 6.73
C CYS A 128 2.41 8.04 6.09
N CYS A 129 1.34 7.38 6.53
CA CYS A 129 0.01 7.59 5.98
C CYS A 129 -0.51 9.04 6.15
N THR A 130 0.11 9.83 7.04
CA THR A 130 -0.17 11.27 7.24
C THR A 130 0.67 12.18 6.34
N SER A 131 1.82 11.72 5.83
CA SER A 131 2.61 12.47 4.82
C SER A 131 2.00 12.39 3.43
N LEU A 132 1.09 11.44 3.20
CA LEU A 132 0.32 11.34 1.96
C LEU A 132 -0.95 12.21 2.08
N PRO A 133 -1.30 12.99 1.05
CA PRO A 133 -2.55 13.74 1.08
C PRO A 133 -3.74 12.80 1.27
N GLN A 134 -4.73 13.25 2.04
CA GLN A 134 -5.93 12.49 2.38
C GLN A 134 -6.54 11.82 1.13
N GLN A 135 -6.53 10.49 1.07
CA GLN A 135 -7.07 9.74 -0.06
C GLN A 135 -8.56 9.43 0.08
N TRP A 136 -9.09 9.43 1.31
CA TRP A 136 -10.47 9.01 1.63
C TRP A 136 -11.56 9.97 1.11
N GLY A 137 -11.18 11.18 0.68
CA GLY A 137 -12.10 12.17 0.09
C GLY A 137 -11.94 12.37 -1.42
N LYS A 138 -11.00 11.69 -2.07
CA LYS A 138 -10.84 11.81 -3.52
C LYS A 138 -12.02 11.12 -4.20
N PRO A 139 -12.88 11.85 -4.93
CA PRO A 139 -13.97 11.22 -5.65
C PRO A 139 -13.34 10.21 -6.59
N ARG A 140 -13.70 8.92 -6.44
CA ARG A 140 -13.42 7.92 -7.45
C ARG A 140 -14.02 8.51 -8.73
N GLY A 141 -13.18 8.88 -9.69
CA GLY A 141 -13.62 9.64 -10.87
C GLY A 141 -14.81 8.97 -11.59
N LYS A 142 -15.33 9.60 -12.65
CA LYS A 142 -16.56 9.22 -13.40
C LYS A 142 -16.65 7.76 -13.92
N LYS A 143 -15.67 6.90 -13.63
CA LYS A 143 -15.53 5.51 -14.09
C LYS A 143 -16.49 4.53 -13.40
N ILE A 144 -17.02 4.83 -12.21
CA ILE A 144 -17.97 3.95 -11.53
C ILE A 144 -19.33 4.64 -11.44
N LYS A 145 -20.26 4.24 -12.33
CA LYS A 145 -21.66 4.63 -12.19
C LYS A 145 -22.25 3.95 -10.96
N ALA A 146 -23.02 4.69 -10.16
CA ALA A 146 -23.80 4.08 -9.10
C ALA A 146 -24.76 3.06 -9.72
N VAL A 147 -24.71 1.81 -9.23
CA VAL A 147 -25.59 0.73 -9.66
C VAL A 147 -26.33 0.25 -8.41
N PRO A 148 -27.67 0.10 -8.45
CA PRO A 148 -28.41 -0.45 -7.32
C PRO A 148 -27.79 -1.77 -6.84
N ALA A 149 -27.69 -1.94 -5.52
CA ALA A 149 -27.14 -3.15 -4.92
C ALA A 149 -27.75 -4.48 -5.45
N PRO A 150 -29.06 -4.59 -5.77
CA PRO A 150 -29.60 -5.82 -6.37
C PRO A 150 -29.14 -6.06 -7.82
N SER A 151 -28.80 -5.01 -8.56
CA SER A 151 -28.20 -5.11 -9.90
C SER A 151 -26.67 -5.29 -9.88
N MET A 152 -26.06 -5.29 -8.69
CA MET A 152 -24.62 -5.44 -8.56
C MET A 152 -24.19 -6.90 -8.77
N ILE A 153 -23.37 -7.11 -9.78
CA ILE A 153 -22.69 -8.38 -10.03
C ILE A 153 -21.40 -8.41 -9.23
N ILE A 154 -21.29 -9.32 -8.27
CA ILE A 154 -20.07 -9.48 -7.48
C ILE A 154 -19.28 -10.67 -8.01
N VAL A 155 -18.02 -10.40 -8.34
CA VAL A 155 -17.06 -11.40 -8.78
C VAL A 155 -15.87 -11.36 -7.83
N LYS A 156 -15.46 -12.52 -7.31
CA LYS A 156 -14.19 -12.63 -6.57
C LYS A 156 -13.02 -12.48 -7.55
N PRO A 157 -11.99 -11.68 -7.23
CA PRO A 157 -10.82 -11.57 -8.10
C PRO A 157 -10.05 -12.91 -8.13
N LYS A 158 -9.96 -13.55 -9.30
CA LYS A 158 -9.06 -14.68 -9.60
C LYS A 158 -8.70 -14.66 -11.10
N MET A 159 -7.48 -15.08 -11.42
CA MET A 159 -6.86 -14.85 -12.74
C MET A 159 -7.28 -15.84 -13.84
N ASP A 160 -7.63 -17.10 -13.52
CA ASP A 160 -7.57 -18.16 -14.54
C ASP A 160 -8.89 -18.88 -14.91
N ARG A 161 -10.08 -18.43 -14.49
CA ARG A 161 -11.36 -19.06 -14.93
C ARG A 161 -12.53 -18.08 -15.06
N LYS A 162 -13.29 -18.19 -16.15
CA LYS A 162 -14.60 -17.53 -16.31
C LYS A 162 -15.60 -18.15 -15.32
N ARG A 163 -16.24 -17.35 -14.45
CA ARG A 163 -17.25 -17.81 -13.49
C ARG A 163 -18.61 -17.17 -13.75
N LYS A 164 -19.67 -17.89 -13.35
CA LYS A 164 -21.03 -17.38 -13.36
C LYS A 164 -21.15 -16.25 -12.33
N PRO A 165 -21.68 -15.06 -12.71
CA PRO A 165 -21.86 -13.95 -11.79
C PRO A 165 -22.84 -14.32 -10.67
N LEU A 166 -22.52 -13.96 -9.43
CA LEU A 166 -23.48 -14.04 -8.33
C LEU A 166 -24.34 -12.77 -8.37
N LYS A 167 -25.62 -12.92 -8.73
CA LYS A 167 -26.61 -11.87 -8.53
C LYS A 167 -26.94 -11.81 -7.05
N LYS A 168 -26.68 -10.68 -6.39
CA LYS A 168 -27.18 -10.46 -5.03
C LYS A 168 -28.67 -10.15 -5.09
N SER A 169 -29.50 -11.06 -4.59
CA SER A 169 -30.85 -10.68 -4.18
C SER A 169 -30.74 -10.03 -2.79
N LEU A 170 -30.86 -8.71 -2.73
CA LEU A 170 -31.06 -8.01 -1.47
C LEU A 170 -32.57 -7.96 -1.24
N ILE A 171 -33.07 -8.91 -0.46
CA ILE A 171 -34.43 -8.84 0.08
C ILE A 171 -34.31 -8.06 1.39
N ASP A 172 -34.63 -6.77 1.34
CA ASP A 172 -34.64 -5.93 2.52
C ASP A 172 -35.93 -6.12 3.30
N ASN A 173 -35.94 -7.14 4.16
CA ASN A 173 -37.07 -7.43 5.06
C ASN A 173 -37.18 -6.41 6.23
N ARG A 174 -36.29 -5.40 6.29
CA ARG A 174 -36.26 -4.37 7.33
C ARG A 174 -36.89 -3.05 6.91
N LYS A 175 -37.46 -2.96 5.71
CA LYS A 175 -38.32 -1.81 5.36
C LYS A 175 -39.60 -1.88 6.17
N ILE A 176 -39.53 -1.44 7.42
CA ILE A 176 -40.69 -0.88 8.11
C ILE A 176 -41.20 0.17 7.15
N GLN A 177 -42.42 -0.03 6.64
CA GLN A 177 -43.02 0.97 5.77
C GLN A 177 -43.11 2.25 6.58
N VAL A 178 -42.38 3.27 6.12
CA VAL A 178 -42.42 4.60 6.74
C VAL A 178 -43.85 5.07 6.67
N LYS A 179 -44.50 5.21 7.83
CA LYS A 179 -45.87 5.67 7.91
C LYS A 179 -45.88 7.19 7.81
N GLU A 180 -46.99 7.74 7.37
CA GLU A 180 -47.21 9.18 7.31
C GLU A 180 -47.12 9.83 8.70
N SER A 181 -47.41 9.06 9.76
CA SER A 181 -47.17 9.45 11.16
C SER A 181 -45.69 9.63 11.49
N ASP A 182 -44.81 8.80 10.93
CA ASP A 182 -43.37 8.85 11.20
C ASP A 182 -42.77 10.09 10.52
N ILE A 183 -43.23 10.42 9.31
CA ILE A 183 -42.86 11.65 8.59
C ILE A 183 -43.37 12.87 9.36
N SER A 184 -44.62 12.83 9.83
CA SER A 184 -45.20 13.92 10.63
C SER A 184 -44.43 14.16 11.93
N TYR A 185 -44.00 13.09 12.60
CA TYR A 185 -43.16 13.17 13.79
C TYR A 185 -41.78 13.76 13.48
N LEU A 186 -41.11 13.29 12.42
CA LEU A 186 -39.81 13.84 12.01
C LEU A 186 -39.89 15.32 11.65
N ASN A 187 -40.98 15.75 10.99
CA ASN A 187 -41.24 17.15 10.67
C ASN A 187 -41.48 18.02 11.91
N SER A 188 -41.94 17.43 13.02
CA SER A 188 -42.11 18.16 14.28
C SER A 188 -40.77 18.47 14.99
N LEU A 189 -39.70 17.74 14.67
CA LEU A 189 -38.37 17.87 15.29
C LEU A 189 -37.59 19.07 14.74
N LYS A 190 -37.95 20.29 15.15
CA LYS A 190 -37.22 21.51 14.76
C LYS A 190 -35.77 21.50 15.25
N GLY A 191 -34.83 21.94 14.42
CA GLY A 191 -33.41 22.10 14.78
C GLY A 191 -32.53 20.86 14.58
N TYR A 192 -33.11 19.70 14.27
CA TYR A 192 -32.34 18.50 13.97
C TYR A 192 -32.03 18.39 12.47
N PRO A 193 -30.82 17.97 12.06
CA PRO A 193 -30.46 17.81 10.65
C PRO A 193 -31.46 16.93 9.86
N ILE A 194 -32.02 15.91 10.52
CA ILE A 194 -32.93 14.95 9.90
C ILE A 194 -34.30 15.54 9.53
N SER A 195 -34.77 16.58 10.22
CA SER A 195 -36.07 17.19 9.90
C SER A 195 -35.99 18.02 8.62
N TYR A 196 -34.87 18.69 8.37
CA TYR A 196 -34.63 19.39 7.11
C TYR A 196 -34.56 18.43 5.92
N LEU A 197 -34.05 17.21 6.12
CA LEU A 197 -34.01 16.18 5.07
C LEU A 197 -35.39 15.56 4.77
N ALA A 198 -36.31 15.58 5.75
CA ALA A 198 -37.68 15.11 5.56
C ALA A 198 -38.54 16.13 4.80
N HIS A 199 -38.22 17.42 4.92
CA HIS A 199 -38.87 18.49 4.16
C HIS A 199 -38.21 18.67 2.79
N ASN A 200 -38.90 18.27 1.72
CA ASN A 200 -38.42 18.47 0.34
C ASN A 200 -38.36 19.96 -0.10
N THR A 201 -38.65 20.89 0.82
CA THR A 201 -38.65 22.34 0.65
C THR A 201 -37.52 23.03 1.44
N ALA A 202 -36.64 22.28 2.09
CA ALA A 202 -35.53 22.87 2.84
C ALA A 202 -34.54 23.60 1.90
N GLY A 203 -34.10 24.78 2.32
CA GLY A 203 -33.12 25.58 1.58
C GLY A 203 -31.74 24.93 1.49
N SER A 204 -30.86 25.52 0.68
CA SER A 204 -29.45 25.11 0.59
C SER A 204 -28.54 26.09 1.33
N GLN A 205 -27.44 25.59 1.89
CA GLN A 205 -26.37 26.37 2.50
C GLN A 205 -25.13 26.28 1.60
N ASP A 206 -24.55 27.44 1.28
CA ASP A 206 -23.31 27.51 0.52
C ASP A 206 -22.12 27.09 1.39
N THR A 207 -21.29 26.22 0.84
CA THR A 207 -20.04 25.75 1.45
C THR A 207 -18.88 25.90 0.47
N SER A 208 -17.65 25.66 0.91
CA SER A 208 -16.45 25.67 0.04
C SER A 208 -16.51 24.67 -1.12
N TYR A 209 -17.41 23.68 -1.05
CA TYR A 209 -17.65 22.68 -2.10
C TYR A 209 -18.91 22.95 -2.93
N GLY A 210 -19.60 24.08 -2.69
CA GLY A 210 -20.84 24.47 -3.36
C GLY A 210 -22.08 24.39 -2.45
N PRO A 211 -23.28 24.63 -3.01
CA PRO A 211 -24.54 24.61 -2.26
C PRO A 211 -24.93 23.18 -1.88
N PHE A 212 -25.15 22.93 -0.59
CA PHE A 212 -25.68 21.67 -0.09
C PHE A 212 -26.99 21.87 0.67
N PRO A 213 -27.92 20.90 0.63
CA PRO A 213 -29.18 20.99 1.38
C PRO A 213 -28.94 21.16 2.88
N LEU A 214 -29.70 22.04 3.53
CA LEU A 214 -29.69 22.22 4.97
C LEU A 214 -29.96 20.89 5.69
N GLY A 215 -29.18 20.57 6.71
CA GLY A 215 -29.25 19.30 7.44
C GLY A 215 -28.42 18.16 6.83
N SER A 216 -27.81 18.36 5.66
CA SER A 216 -26.75 17.48 5.18
C SER A 216 -25.52 17.59 6.07
N ALA A 217 -24.81 16.49 6.32
CA ALA A 217 -23.53 16.50 7.04
C ALA A 217 -22.47 17.39 6.35
N LEU A 218 -22.62 17.64 5.04
CA LEU A 218 -21.76 18.54 4.29
C LEU A 218 -22.15 20.02 4.46
N SER A 219 -23.39 20.33 4.83
CA SER A 219 -23.85 21.72 5.06
C SER A 219 -23.24 22.35 6.31
N THR A 220 -22.88 21.55 7.31
CA THR A 220 -22.27 22.04 8.56
C THR A 220 -20.74 22.12 8.51
N GLN A 221 -20.13 21.79 7.37
CA GLN A 221 -18.69 21.95 7.20
C GLN A 221 -18.39 23.44 7.04
N VAL A 222 -17.91 24.05 8.12
CA VAL A 222 -17.45 25.44 8.12
C VAL A 222 -16.29 25.56 7.15
N SER A 223 -16.34 26.60 6.32
CA SER A 223 -15.24 27.07 5.48
C SER A 223 -13.99 27.40 6.29
#